data_AF-A0A4C1URK7-F1
#
_entry.id   AF-A0A4C1URK7-F1
#
_cell.length_a   1.000
_cell.length_b   1.000
_cell.length_c   1.000
_cell.angle_alpha   90.00
_cell.angle_beta   90.00
_cell.angle_gamma   90.00
#
_symmetry.space_group_name_H-M   'P 1'
#
loop_
_entity.id
_entity.type
_entity.pdbx_description
1 polymer ?
#
loop_
_entity_poly.entity_id
_entity_poly.type
_entity_poly.pdbx_seq_one_letter_code
_entity_poly.pdbx_strand_id
1 'polypeptide(L)'
;MNTLRFLNETQRFGDFLKYYDVEDCADDFDNSSYVKRHVYGQFIIDPDLPAKHWEEYKSIFNKSYRTRLHENFALSAWKKNMKLVAEHNMQYLQGKQSYALHLNNFADWVSS
;
A
#
# COMPACT_ATOMS: atom_id res chain seq x y z
N MET A 1 17.04 8.47 -17.03
CA MET A 1 16.77 7.14 -16.46
C MET A 1 15.59 6.54 -17.20
N ASN A 2 15.74 5.34 -17.75
CA ASN A 2 14.73 4.72 -18.61
C ASN A 2 13.67 4.04 -17.74
N THR A 3 12.44 4.53 -17.77
CA THR A 3 11.29 4.14 -16.90
C THR A 3 11.02 2.63 -16.90
N LEU A 4 11.43 1.94 -17.97
CA LEU A 4 11.33 0.48 -18.11
C LEU A 4 12.30 -0.31 -17.21
N ARG A 5 13.47 0.27 -16.88
CA ARG A 5 14.43 -0.36 -15.97
C ARG A 5 13.94 -0.30 -14.52
N PHE A 6 13.21 0.76 -14.19
CA PHE A 6 12.59 0.98 -12.88
C PHE A 6 11.51 -0.06 -12.57
N LEU A 7 10.62 -0.35 -13.53
CA LEU A 7 9.61 -1.40 -13.37
C LEU A 7 10.23 -2.78 -13.14
N ASN A 8 11.36 -3.09 -13.81
CA ASN A 8 12.07 -4.37 -13.64
C ASN A 8 12.80 -4.50 -12.29
N GLU A 9 13.27 -3.38 -11.72
CA GLU A 9 14.00 -3.37 -10.43
C GLU A 9 13.04 -3.41 -9.23
N THR A 10 11.84 -2.83 -9.32
CA THR A 10 10.78 -2.97 -8.29
C THR A 10 10.02 -4.30 -8.38
N GLN A 11 9.95 -4.92 -9.57
CA GLN A 11 9.41 -6.28 -9.76
C GLN A 11 10.12 -7.33 -8.90
N ARG A 12 11.36 -7.07 -8.47
CA ARG A 12 12.17 -7.99 -7.66
C ARG A 12 11.78 -8.01 -6.17
N PHE A 13 10.96 -7.06 -5.70
CA PHE A 13 10.59 -6.94 -4.29
C PHE A 13 9.17 -7.41 -3.95
N GLY A 14 8.46 -8.04 -4.90
CA GLY A 14 7.19 -8.69 -4.60
C GLY A 14 6.10 -7.71 -4.19
N ASP A 15 6.03 -6.55 -4.85
CA ASP A 15 5.07 -5.49 -4.57
C ASP A 15 3.64 -6.04 -4.49
N PHE A 16 3.10 -6.00 -3.28
CA PHE A 16 1.74 -6.41 -2.95
C PHE A 16 0.69 -5.68 -3.80
N LEU A 17 1.02 -4.51 -4.33
CA LEU A 17 0.16 -3.73 -5.22
C LEU A 17 -0.18 -4.43 -6.54
N LYS A 18 0.59 -5.45 -6.97
CA LYS A 18 0.17 -6.30 -8.09
C LYS A 18 -0.99 -7.23 -7.70
N TYR A 19 -1.12 -7.55 -6.41
CA TYR A 19 -2.15 -8.44 -5.88
C TYR A 19 -3.37 -7.69 -5.33
N TYR A 20 -3.21 -6.42 -4.97
CA TYR A 20 -4.34 -5.54 -4.71
C TYR A 20 -4.95 -5.17 -6.04
N ASP A 21 -6.19 -5.60 -6.25
CA ASP A 21 -7.00 -5.17 -7.37
C ASP A 21 -7.28 -3.67 -7.23
N VAL A 22 -6.45 -2.87 -7.91
CA VAL A 22 -6.60 -1.41 -7.99
C VAL A 22 -7.56 -1.00 -9.12
N GLU A 23 -8.14 -1.93 -9.87
CA GLU A 23 -9.18 -1.64 -10.86
C GLU A 23 -10.44 -1.13 -10.15
N ASP A 24 -10.77 -1.69 -8.98
CA ASP A 24 -11.78 -1.12 -8.06
C ASP A 24 -11.44 0.29 -7.55
N CYS A 25 -10.16 0.70 -7.62
CA CYS A 25 -9.75 2.05 -7.28
C CYS A 25 -9.85 3.00 -8.48
N ALA A 26 -9.85 2.47 -9.71
CA ALA A 26 -9.79 3.23 -10.94
C ALA A 26 -10.69 2.60 -12.01
N ASP A 27 -12.00 2.67 -11.80
CA ASP A 27 -12.96 2.38 -12.86
C ASP A 27 -13.19 3.64 -13.70
N ASP A 28 -13.29 3.43 -15.00
CA ASP A 28 -13.21 4.41 -16.08
C ASP A 28 -14.13 5.64 -15.93
N PHE A 29 -13.61 6.79 -16.39
CA PHE A 29 -14.34 8.03 -16.68
C PHE A 29 -15.15 8.66 -15.51
N ASP A 30 -14.49 9.61 -14.83
CA ASP A 30 -15.09 10.65 -13.98
C ASP A 30 -15.64 10.24 -12.59
N ASN A 31 -14.81 9.59 -11.77
CA ASN A 31 -14.80 9.93 -10.35
C ASN A 31 -13.37 10.21 -9.86
N SER A 32 -12.79 11.24 -10.47
CA SER A 32 -11.46 11.80 -10.21
C SER A 32 -11.18 12.09 -8.72
N SER A 33 -12.19 12.16 -7.84
CA SER A 33 -11.98 12.58 -6.46
C SER A 33 -11.36 11.48 -5.58
N TYR A 34 -11.74 10.21 -5.80
CA TYR A 34 -11.25 9.08 -5.01
C TYR A 34 -9.81 8.76 -5.40
N VAL A 35 -9.55 8.48 -6.69
CA VAL A 35 -8.19 8.22 -7.18
C VAL A 35 -7.22 9.32 -6.77
N LYS A 36 -7.55 10.61 -6.99
CA LYS A 36 -6.67 11.72 -6.60
C LYS A 36 -6.44 11.82 -5.10
N ARG A 37 -7.41 11.38 -4.28
CA ARG A 37 -7.29 11.42 -2.82
C ARG A 37 -6.48 10.23 -2.30
N HIS A 38 -6.73 9.03 -2.82
CA HIS A 38 -6.23 7.79 -2.24
C HIS A 38 -5.01 7.21 -2.96
N VAL A 39 -4.74 7.63 -4.20
CA VAL A 39 -3.65 7.10 -5.03
C VAL A 39 -2.87 8.24 -5.69
N TYR A 40 -1.53 8.21 -5.56
CA TYR A 40 -0.66 9.13 -6.30
C TYR A 40 0.37 8.33 -7.08
N GLY A 41 0.25 8.37 -8.41
CA GLY A 41 0.98 7.45 -9.28
C GLY A 41 0.48 6.02 -9.08
N GLN A 42 1.36 5.14 -8.61
CA GLN A 42 1.04 3.74 -8.28
C GLN A 42 0.95 3.48 -6.77
N PHE A 43 1.06 4.52 -5.92
CA PHE A 43 1.13 4.37 -4.47
C PHE A 43 -0.19 4.75 -3.80
N ILE A 44 -0.62 3.91 -2.87
CA ILE A 44 -1.76 4.16 -1.98
C ILE A 44 -1.30 5.10 -0.85
N ILE A 45 -1.90 6.29 -0.73
CA ILE A 45 -1.42 7.36 0.17
C ILE A 45 -2.40 7.78 1.28
N ASP A 46 -3.65 7.35 1.22
CA ASP A 46 -4.69 7.80 2.14
C ASP A 46 -5.15 6.63 3.05
N PRO A 47 -5.45 6.88 4.34
CA PRO A 47 -5.91 5.86 5.27
C PRO A 47 -7.36 5.38 5.05
N ASP A 48 -8.20 6.09 4.31
CA ASP A 48 -9.59 5.73 4.03
C ASP A 48 -9.68 4.81 2.80
N LEU A 49 -9.09 3.63 2.96
CA LEU A 49 -8.99 2.61 1.92
C LEU A 49 -10.21 1.70 1.89
N PRO A 50 -10.54 1.13 0.71
CA PRO A 50 -11.61 0.17 0.61
C PRO A 50 -11.33 -1.01 1.54
N ALA A 51 -12.36 -1.48 2.24
CA ALA A 51 -12.25 -2.61 3.14
C ALA A 51 -11.68 -3.88 2.44
N LYS A 52 -11.88 -4.00 1.12
CA LYS A 52 -11.34 -5.07 0.28
C LYS A 52 -9.82 -5.24 0.42
N HIS A 53 -9.05 -4.17 0.46
CA HIS A 53 -7.59 -4.25 0.59
C HIS A 53 -7.14 -4.78 1.96
N TRP A 54 -7.91 -4.52 3.03
CA TRP A 54 -7.62 -5.15 4.32
C TRP A 54 -7.88 -6.66 4.28
N GLU A 55 -8.94 -7.10 3.62
CA GLU A 55 -9.24 -8.53 3.46
C GLU A 55 -8.20 -9.24 2.59
N GLU A 56 -7.75 -8.60 1.51
CA GLU A 56 -6.67 -9.10 0.63
C GLU A 56 -5.35 -9.22 1.42
N TYR A 57 -4.98 -8.22 2.21
CA TYR A 57 -3.82 -8.28 3.11
C TYR A 57 -3.89 -9.49 4.05
N LYS A 58 -5.04 -9.64 4.73
CA LYS A 58 -5.24 -10.74 5.67
C LYS A 58 -5.17 -12.09 4.96
N SER A 59 -5.74 -12.21 3.77
CA SER A 59 -5.72 -13.44 2.98
C SER A 59 -4.29 -13.83 2.60
N ILE A 60 -3.51 -12.90 2.04
CA ILE A 60 -2.17 -13.22 1.52
C ILE A 60 -1.19 -13.55 2.65
N PHE A 61 -1.31 -12.90 3.82
CA PHE A 61 -0.46 -13.17 4.98
C PHE A 61 -1.09 -14.12 6.01
N ASN A 62 -2.23 -14.73 5.67
CA ASN A 62 -2.97 -15.63 6.55
C ASN A 62 -3.18 -15.07 7.96
N LYS A 63 -3.59 -13.79 8.04
CA LYS A 63 -3.82 -13.09 9.30
C LYS A 63 -5.13 -13.51 9.92
N SER A 64 -5.11 -13.65 11.24
CA SER A 64 -6.31 -13.86 12.04
C SER A 64 -6.17 -13.13 13.37
N TYR A 65 -7.27 -12.57 13.86
CA TYR A 65 -7.29 -11.76 15.07
C TYR A 65 -8.31 -12.33 16.05
N ARG A 66 -7.91 -12.52 17.31
CA ARG A 66 -8.75 -13.14 18.36
C ARG A 66 -9.96 -12.29 18.75
N THR A 67 -9.87 -10.98 18.62
CA THR A 67 -10.92 -10.04 19.02
C THR A 67 -11.03 -8.92 18.00
N ARG A 68 -12.23 -8.35 17.87
CA ARG A 68 -12.47 -7.16 17.03
C ARG A 68 -11.60 -5.97 17.46
N LEU A 69 -11.33 -5.84 18.76
CA LEU A 69 -10.45 -4.79 19.27
C LEU A 69 -9.03 -4.94 18.72
N HIS A 70 -8.48 -6.16 18.75
CA HIS A 70 -7.14 -6.43 18.20
C HIS A 70 -7.11 -6.21 16.68
N GLU A 71 -8.14 -6.66 15.96
CA GLU A 71 -8.25 -6.41 14.52
C GLU A 71 -8.31 -4.93 14.18
N ASN A 72 -9.05 -4.12 14.95
CA ASN A 72 -9.11 -2.67 14.74
C ASN A 72 -7.75 -1.99 14.96
N PHE A 73 -6.96 -2.45 15.94
CA PHE A 73 -5.59 -1.96 16.13
C PHE A 73 -4.67 -2.36 14.98
N ALA A 74 -4.76 -3.61 14.53
CA ALA A 74 -4.00 -4.14 13.41
C ALA A 74 -4.33 -3.39 12.09
N LEU A 75 -5.61 -3.15 11.83
CA LEU A 75 -6.09 -2.36 10.71
C LEU A 75 -5.55 -0.91 10.75
N SER A 76 -5.55 -0.30 11.93
CA SER A 76 -5.03 1.06 12.12
C SER A 76 -3.52 1.14 11.88
N ALA A 77 -2.76 0.15 12.38
CA ALA A 77 -1.33 0.04 12.16
C ALA A 77 -1.01 -0.20 10.67
N TRP A 78 -1.77 -1.09 10.03
CA TRP A 78 -1.67 -1.37 8.60
C TRP A 78 -1.88 -0.13 7.74
N LYS A 79 -2.97 0.62 7.95
CA LYS A 79 -3.21 1.90 7.26
C LYS A 79 -2.06 2.89 7.44
N LYS A 80 -1.53 3.02 8.66
CA LYS A 80 -0.40 3.91 8.95
C LYS A 80 0.87 3.49 8.22
N ASN A 81 1.21 2.20 8.22
CA ASN A 81 2.41 1.68 7.59
C ASN A 81 2.33 1.74 6.06
N MET A 82 1.15 1.57 5.47
CA MET A 82 0.97 1.79 4.02
C MET A 82 1.28 3.23 3.62
N LYS A 83 0.74 4.20 4.35
CA LYS A 83 1.03 5.61 4.12
C LYS A 83 2.53 5.91 4.26
N LEU A 84 3.18 5.38 5.30
CA LEU A 84 4.62 5.54 5.52
C LEU A 84 5.44 5.00 4.34
N VAL A 85 5.10 3.79 3.86
CA VAL A 85 5.78 3.16 2.73
C VAL A 85 5.60 3.98 1.45
N ALA A 86 4.38 4.47 1.20
CA ALA A 86 4.08 5.30 0.04
C ALA A 86 4.87 6.63 0.06
N GLU A 87 4.83 7.36 1.17
CA GLU A 87 5.56 8.63 1.33
C GLU A 87 7.07 8.43 1.18
N HIS A 88 7.63 7.39 1.81
CA HIS A 88 9.05 7.06 1.68
C HIS A 88 9.42 6.73 0.23
N ASN A 89 8.62 5.92 -0.45
CA ASN A 89 8.90 5.52 -1.82
C ASN A 89 8.75 6.68 -2.80
N MET A 90 7.86 7.64 -2.55
CA MET A 90 7.86 8.90 -3.30
C MET A 90 9.17 9.68 -3.13
N GLN A 91 9.69 9.78 -1.91
CA GLN A 91 10.97 10.45 -1.66
C GLN A 91 12.12 9.71 -2.34
N TYR A 92 12.12 8.37 -2.31
CA TYR A 92 13.06 7.54 -3.05
C TYR A 92 13.04 7.86 -4.55
N LEU A 93 11.87 7.95 -5.17
CA LEU A 93 11.73 8.32 -6.60
C LEU A 93 12.22 9.73 -6.92
N GLN A 94 12.14 10.64 -5.95
CA GLN A 94 12.70 11.99 -6.07
C GLN A 94 14.23 12.01 -5.82
N GLY A 95 14.87 10.86 -5.57
CA GLY A 95 16.29 10.75 -5.25
C GLY A 95 16.65 11.23 -3.84
N LYS A 96 15.66 11.41 -2.95
CA LYS A 96 15.85 11.90 -1.57
C LYS A 96 16.14 10.76 -0.58
N GLN A 97 15.75 9.54 -0.92
CA GLN A 97 16.08 8.33 -0.15
C GLN A 97 16.96 7.42 -1.02
N SER A 98 17.85 6.66 -0.38
CA SER A 98 18.75 5.72 -1.06
C SER A 98 18.18 4.30 -1.19
N TYR A 99 17.04 4.03 -0.56
CA TYR A 99 16.37 2.74 -0.55
C TYR A 99 14.85 2.92 -0.64
N ALA A 100 14.13 1.85 -0.92
CA ALA A 100 12.67 1.79 -0.90
C ALA A 100 12.19 0.91 0.26
N LEU A 101 10.97 1.13 0.71
CA LEU A 101 10.27 0.30 1.69
C LEU A 101 9.24 -0.58 1.01
N HIS A 102 8.88 -1.67 1.69
CA HIS A 102 7.92 -2.65 1.21
C HIS A 102 6.94 -3.04 2.32
N LEU A 103 5.66 -3.18 1.96
CA LEU A 103 4.61 -3.69 2.85
C LEU A 103 4.68 -5.21 2.93
N ASN A 104 5.16 -5.71 4.07
CA ASN A 104 5.29 -7.13 4.33
C ASN A 104 4.29 -7.60 5.42
N ASN A 105 4.49 -8.82 5.91
CA ASN A 105 3.68 -9.42 6.98
C ASN A 105 3.71 -8.64 8.30
N PHE A 106 4.59 -7.64 8.46
CA PHE A 106 4.63 -6.77 9.63
C PHE A 106 3.88 -5.45 9.42
N ALA A 107 3.16 -5.31 8.30
CA ALA A 107 2.44 -4.08 8.00
C ALA A 107 1.36 -3.76 9.06
N ASP A 108 0.77 -4.76 9.73
CA ASP A 108 -0.20 -4.57 10.81
C ASP A 108 0.44 -4.38 12.20
N TRP A 109 1.75 -4.18 12.29
CA TRP A 109 2.44 -3.93 13.55
C TRP A 109 2.60 -2.44 13.81
N VAL A 110 2.45 -2.04 15.08
CA VAL A 110 2.74 -0.66 15.49
C VAL A 110 4.25 -0.47 15.44
N SER A 111 4.70 0.47 14.60
CA SER A 111 6.06 0.98 14.66
C SER A 111 6.24 1.72 16.00
N SER A 112 7.04 1.16 16.91
CA SER A 112 7.42 1.80 18.17
C SER A 112 8.23 3.06 17.96
#